data_AF-A0A349X6H2-F1
#
_entry.id   AF-A0A349X6H2-F1
#
_cell.length_a   1.000
_cell.length_b   1.000
_cell.length_c   1.000
_cell.angle_alpha   90.00
_cell.angle_beta   90.00
_cell.angle_gamma   90.00
#
_symmetry.space_group_name_H-M   'P 1'
#
loop_
_entity.id
_entity.type
_entity.pdbx_description
1 polymer ?
#
loop_
_entity_poly.entity_id
_entity_poly.type
_entity_poly.pdbx_seq_one_letter_code
_entity_poly.pdbx_strand_id
1 'polypeptide(L)'
;MSAITLPTHYYLDHGLEVFDYLEAHCLHLLPSEALSYIRSFRALNRDEQCLLVRLWSRKPRFLKRSSLMYAEITQPYECLETLKNVGLANDLSFMNSDDSLFNSLTKPELLSILDGVGARAPASTSKASLVGMCLTWRSENNNIEPELDVLDQYVERSQQDVVDYLLFLFFGDLRNRFQRFSMRDLGVLSTKNKAKDAQQVARFISLDEARHEFECHTHLRDISQGSVRYKELLKFLKGDSMPSFQSVRKFSSASRDRLVLKLGEQLLAEQPQAAIDVWQLSEQADVLEKRLRLQYQMGDTEQVKLELELLQERAQEQGMSAASEIFIADFYARKFTGKRTSIYTDMLRNAAESIGVDELYLNSSEQGVIAYYQRIGAHAEFVENKVW
;
A
#
# COMPACT_ATOMS: atom_id res chain seq x y z
N MET A 1 -30.12 -10.04 -19.03
CA MET A 1 -28.75 -9.60 -19.40
C MET A 1 -27.90 -10.84 -19.52
N SER A 2 -27.37 -11.15 -20.70
CA SER A 2 -26.50 -12.30 -20.92
C SER A 2 -25.24 -12.15 -20.08
N ALA A 3 -24.87 -13.16 -19.29
CA ALA A 3 -23.64 -13.11 -18.49
C ALA A 3 -22.43 -12.96 -19.43
N ILE A 4 -21.67 -11.87 -19.26
CA ILE A 4 -20.43 -11.66 -19.99
C ILE A 4 -19.49 -12.81 -19.61
N THR A 5 -19.16 -13.65 -20.58
CA THR A 5 -18.22 -14.76 -20.40
C THR A 5 -16.88 -14.32 -20.94
N LEU A 6 -15.87 -14.24 -20.08
CA LEU A 6 -14.52 -13.84 -20.46
C LEU A 6 -13.83 -14.96 -21.26
N PRO A 7 -13.01 -14.64 -22.29
CA PRO A 7 -12.23 -15.62 -23.03
C PRO A 7 -11.32 -16.43 -22.10
N THR A 8 -11.02 -17.70 -22.42
CA THR A 8 -10.21 -18.59 -21.56
C THR A 8 -8.86 -17.98 -21.14
N HIS A 9 -8.20 -17.26 -22.05
CA HIS A 9 -6.86 -16.69 -21.85
C HIS A 9 -6.85 -15.19 -21.52
N TYR A 10 -8.00 -14.61 -21.13
CA TYR A 10 -8.12 -13.15 -20.90
C TYR A 10 -7.08 -12.59 -19.91
N TYR A 11 -6.67 -13.40 -18.93
CA TYR A 11 -5.68 -13.02 -17.94
C TYR A 11 -4.28 -12.87 -18.56
N LEU A 12 -3.93 -13.66 -19.57
CA LEU A 12 -2.66 -13.52 -20.28
C LEU A 12 -2.64 -12.19 -21.03
N ASP A 13 -3.75 -11.80 -21.66
CA ASP A 13 -3.88 -10.50 -22.33
C ASP A 13 -3.65 -9.35 -21.34
N HIS A 14 -4.11 -9.46 -20.09
CA HIS A 14 -3.81 -8.47 -19.04
C HIS A 14 -2.32 -8.43 -18.69
N GLY A 15 -1.67 -9.59 -18.59
CA GLY A 15 -0.23 -9.68 -18.36
C GLY A 15 0.55 -8.99 -19.48
N LEU A 16 0.19 -9.30 -20.73
CA LEU A 16 0.80 -8.68 -21.91
C LEU A 16 0.55 -7.17 -21.96
N GLU A 17 -0.67 -6.70 -21.66
CA GLU A 17 -0.99 -5.26 -21.57
C GLU A 17 -0.07 -4.53 -20.59
N VAL A 18 0.24 -5.15 -19.43
CA VAL A 18 1.19 -4.58 -18.46
C VAL A 18 2.60 -4.50 -19.05
N PHE A 19 3.13 -5.59 -19.60
CA PHE A 19 4.49 -5.61 -20.14
C PHE A 19 4.65 -4.68 -21.34
N ASP A 20 3.69 -4.66 -22.26
CA ASP A 20 3.69 -3.80 -23.44
C ASP A 20 3.71 -2.32 -23.02
N TYR A 21 2.90 -1.93 -22.02
CA TYR A 21 2.91 -0.58 -21.48
C TYR A 21 4.27 -0.21 -20.87
N LEU A 22 4.86 -1.10 -20.07
CA LEU A 22 6.12 -0.84 -19.39
C LEU A 22 7.29 -0.67 -20.37
N GLU A 23 7.35 -1.50 -21.40
CA GLU A 23 8.37 -1.42 -22.45
C GLU A 23 8.20 -0.16 -23.32
N ALA A 24 6.95 0.21 -23.64
CA ALA A 24 6.67 1.37 -24.48
C ALA A 24 6.84 2.71 -23.75
N HIS A 25 6.46 2.79 -22.47
CA HIS A 25 6.32 4.07 -21.77
C HIS A 25 7.21 4.21 -20.55
N CYS A 26 7.67 3.13 -19.92
CA CYS A 26 8.37 3.18 -18.63
C CYS A 26 9.81 2.66 -18.69
N LEU A 27 10.40 2.48 -19.87
CA LEU A 27 11.74 1.89 -20.01
C LEU A 27 12.82 2.58 -19.16
N HIS A 28 12.77 3.92 -19.03
CA HIS A 28 13.68 4.72 -18.20
C HIS A 28 13.46 4.57 -16.68
N LEU A 29 12.34 3.95 -16.28
CA LEU A 29 11.99 3.64 -14.90
C LEU A 29 12.28 2.19 -14.53
N LEU A 30 12.81 1.37 -15.45
CA LEU A 30 13.06 -0.05 -15.19
C LEU A 30 14.51 -0.27 -14.74
N PRO A 31 14.75 -0.76 -13.51
CA PRO A 31 16.09 -1.19 -13.11
C PRO A 31 16.50 -2.49 -13.83
N SER A 32 17.75 -2.89 -13.68
CA SER A 32 18.35 -4.03 -14.38
C SER A 32 17.59 -5.35 -14.18
N GLU A 33 17.17 -5.62 -12.96
CA GLU A 33 16.43 -6.80 -12.54
C GLU A 33 15.03 -6.84 -13.17
N ALA A 34 14.36 -5.68 -13.27
CA ALA A 34 13.07 -5.56 -13.95
C ALA A 34 13.23 -5.83 -15.45
N LEU A 35 14.24 -5.26 -16.10
CA LEU A 35 14.55 -5.53 -17.51
C LEU A 35 14.91 -6.99 -17.76
N SER A 36 15.60 -7.64 -16.82
CA SER A 36 15.90 -9.07 -16.90
C SER A 36 14.62 -9.91 -16.78
N TYR A 37 13.73 -9.55 -15.86
CA TYR A 37 12.45 -10.23 -15.67
C TYR A 37 11.60 -10.20 -16.94
N ILE A 38 11.45 -9.01 -17.55
CA ILE A 38 10.67 -8.84 -18.78
C ILE A 38 11.27 -9.68 -19.92
N ARG A 39 12.60 -9.65 -20.07
CA ARG A 39 13.30 -10.47 -21.08
C ARG A 39 13.07 -11.96 -20.88
N SER A 40 13.17 -12.46 -19.64
CA SER A 40 12.86 -13.85 -19.32
C SER A 40 11.41 -14.19 -19.67
N PHE A 41 10.45 -13.34 -19.33
CA PHE A 41 9.04 -13.53 -19.69
C PHE A 41 8.81 -13.59 -21.20
N ARG A 42 9.42 -12.68 -21.97
CA ARG A 42 9.28 -12.65 -23.44
C ARG A 42 9.90 -13.85 -24.14
N ALA A 43 10.87 -14.51 -23.51
CA ALA A 43 11.50 -15.74 -24.02
C ALA A 43 10.64 -17.00 -23.80
N LEU A 44 9.66 -16.94 -22.89
CA LEU A 44 8.76 -18.06 -22.61
C LEU A 44 7.80 -18.31 -23.78
N ASN A 45 7.39 -19.56 -23.94
CA ASN A 45 6.29 -19.91 -24.83
C ASN A 45 4.93 -19.50 -24.22
N ARG A 46 3.85 -19.62 -24.99
CA ARG A 46 2.52 -19.16 -24.58
C ARG A 46 2.00 -19.86 -23.31
N ASP A 47 2.20 -21.18 -23.18
CA ASP A 47 1.71 -21.96 -22.04
C ASP A 47 2.48 -21.61 -20.76
N GLU A 48 3.79 -21.36 -20.87
CA GLU A 48 4.64 -20.88 -19.78
C GLU A 48 4.27 -19.46 -19.35
N GLN A 49 4.00 -18.56 -20.30
CA GLN A 49 3.50 -17.21 -20.00
C GLN A 49 2.14 -17.27 -19.29
N CYS A 50 1.24 -18.13 -19.77
CA CYS A 50 -0.05 -18.39 -19.12
C CYS A 50 0.15 -18.81 -17.66
N LEU A 51 1.03 -19.78 -17.41
CA LEU A 51 1.30 -20.26 -16.05
C LEU A 51 1.90 -19.16 -15.17
N LEU A 52 2.84 -18.36 -15.67
CA LEU A 52 3.43 -17.26 -14.90
C LEU A 52 2.38 -16.21 -14.51
N VAL A 53 1.53 -15.80 -15.46
CA VAL A 53 0.48 -14.81 -15.16
C VAL A 53 -0.57 -15.40 -14.20
N ARG A 54 -0.86 -16.71 -14.29
CA ARG A 54 -1.65 -17.40 -13.28
C ARG A 54 -0.99 -17.29 -11.91
N LEU A 55 0.31 -17.57 -11.78
CA LEU A 55 1.04 -17.43 -10.50
C LEU A 55 0.92 -16.01 -9.93
N TRP A 56 1.08 -14.98 -10.76
CA TRP A 56 0.94 -13.57 -10.37
C TRP A 56 -0.42 -13.24 -9.76
N SER A 57 -1.49 -13.81 -10.32
CA SER A 57 -2.87 -13.59 -9.89
C SER A 57 -3.23 -14.24 -8.54
N ARG A 58 -2.41 -15.18 -8.07
CA ARG A 58 -2.66 -15.89 -6.81
C ARG A 58 -2.24 -15.04 -5.61
N LYS A 59 -3.08 -15.00 -4.58
CA LYS A 59 -2.78 -14.29 -3.32
C LYS A 59 -1.63 -14.93 -2.52
N PRO A 60 -1.57 -16.27 -2.33
CA PRO A 60 -0.49 -16.89 -1.57
C PRO A 60 0.85 -16.84 -2.32
N ARG A 61 1.94 -16.61 -1.58
CA ARG A 61 3.34 -16.71 -2.06
C ARG A 61 3.73 -18.17 -2.35
N PHE A 62 3.35 -19.07 -1.45
CA PHE A 62 3.59 -20.51 -1.55
C PHE A 62 2.35 -21.22 -2.09
N LEU A 63 2.52 -21.98 -3.16
CA LEU A 63 1.42 -22.55 -3.92
C LEU A 63 1.62 -24.06 -4.03
N LYS A 64 0.56 -24.83 -3.77
CA LYS A 64 0.58 -26.27 -4.09
C LYS A 64 0.69 -26.46 -5.59
N ARG A 65 1.62 -27.28 -6.04
CA ARG A 65 1.82 -27.61 -7.47
C ARG A 65 0.53 -28.16 -8.09
N SER A 66 -0.23 -28.98 -7.35
CA SER A 66 -1.53 -29.51 -7.77
C SER A 66 -2.59 -28.43 -8.04
N SER A 67 -2.47 -27.25 -7.44
CA SER A 67 -3.40 -26.13 -7.66
C SER A 67 -3.12 -25.33 -8.95
N LEU A 68 -2.03 -25.66 -9.65
CA LEU A 68 -1.57 -25.00 -10.87
C LEU A 68 -1.88 -25.83 -12.14
N MET A 69 -2.73 -26.85 -12.01
CA MET A 69 -3.14 -27.73 -13.10
C MET A 69 -4.35 -27.15 -13.82
N TYR A 70 -4.08 -26.27 -14.79
CA TYR A 70 -5.11 -25.58 -15.57
C TYR A 70 -5.40 -26.34 -16.87
N ALA A 71 -6.67 -26.50 -17.23
CA ALA A 71 -7.07 -27.28 -18.40
C ALA A 71 -6.64 -26.64 -19.74
N GLU A 72 -6.43 -25.32 -19.74
CA GLU A 72 -5.96 -24.57 -20.90
C GLU A 72 -4.45 -24.64 -21.13
N ILE A 73 -3.67 -25.18 -20.18
CA ILE A 73 -2.21 -25.34 -20.30
C ILE A 73 -1.90 -26.80 -20.59
N THR A 74 -1.14 -27.07 -21.66
CA THR A 74 -0.95 -28.43 -22.18
C THR A 74 -0.08 -29.28 -21.25
N GLN A 75 1.06 -28.75 -20.80
CA GLN A 75 2.04 -29.45 -19.95
C GLN A 75 2.41 -28.57 -18.74
N PRO A 76 1.50 -28.40 -17.76
CA PRO A 76 1.70 -27.45 -16.67
C PRO A 76 2.90 -27.78 -15.78
N TYR A 77 3.24 -29.07 -15.64
CA TYR A 77 4.44 -29.47 -14.90
C TYR A 77 5.74 -29.08 -15.63
N GLU A 78 5.84 -29.34 -16.94
CA GLU A 78 7.01 -28.94 -17.74
C GLU A 78 7.16 -27.42 -17.82
N CYS A 79 6.04 -26.70 -17.93
CA CYS A 79 6.03 -25.25 -17.86
C CYS A 79 6.57 -24.78 -16.50
N LEU A 80 6.15 -25.41 -15.39
CA LEU A 80 6.63 -25.05 -14.05
C LEU A 80 8.13 -25.29 -13.91
N GLU A 81 8.65 -26.42 -14.38
CA GLU A 81 10.10 -26.70 -14.38
C GLU A 81 10.87 -25.66 -15.21
N THR A 82 10.33 -25.25 -16.35
CA THR A 82 10.93 -24.18 -17.17
C THR A 82 10.98 -22.86 -16.41
N LEU A 83 9.87 -22.46 -15.77
CA LEU A 83 9.82 -21.25 -14.93
C LEU A 83 10.85 -21.28 -13.80
N LYS A 84 11.09 -22.46 -13.20
CA LYS A 84 12.14 -22.63 -12.17
C LYS A 84 13.54 -22.48 -12.75
N ASN A 85 13.81 -23.11 -13.89
CA ASN A 85 15.12 -23.04 -14.55
C ASN A 85 15.52 -21.61 -14.93
N VAL A 86 14.53 -20.76 -15.29
CA VAL A 86 14.78 -19.33 -15.59
C VAL A 86 14.63 -18.41 -14.37
N GLY A 87 14.43 -18.96 -13.17
CA GLY A 87 14.36 -18.22 -11.91
C GLY A 87 13.09 -17.38 -11.70
N LEU A 88 12.02 -17.65 -12.46
CA LEU A 88 10.72 -17.00 -12.35
C LEU A 88 9.77 -17.69 -11.34
N ALA A 89 10.10 -18.91 -10.94
CA ALA A 89 9.55 -19.63 -9.80
C ALA A 89 10.72 -20.33 -9.06
N ASN A 90 10.53 -20.69 -7.80
CA ASN A 90 11.55 -21.41 -7.03
C ASN A 90 10.94 -22.64 -6.35
N ASP A 91 11.76 -23.68 -6.18
CA ASP A 91 11.45 -24.72 -5.21
C ASP A 91 11.52 -24.13 -3.78
N LEU A 92 10.75 -24.73 -2.86
CA LEU A 92 10.79 -24.30 -1.48
C LEU A 92 12.08 -24.78 -0.82
N SER A 93 12.63 -23.94 0.03
CA SER A 93 13.74 -24.30 0.89
C SER A 93 13.33 -24.13 2.34
N PHE A 94 13.56 -25.17 3.16
CA PHE A 94 13.32 -25.09 4.58
C PHE A 94 14.21 -24.03 5.23
N MET A 95 15.42 -23.77 4.75
CA MET A 95 16.28 -22.74 5.35
C MET A 95 16.11 -21.36 4.70
N ASN A 96 15.93 -21.29 3.38
CA ASN A 96 16.02 -20.03 2.65
C ASN A 96 14.66 -19.38 2.35
N SER A 97 13.56 -20.16 2.35
CA SER A 97 12.23 -19.57 2.13
C SER A 97 11.76 -18.77 3.34
N ASP A 98 11.05 -17.69 3.05
CA ASP A 98 10.51 -16.75 4.04
C ASP A 98 9.71 -17.44 5.16
N ASP A 99 9.82 -16.93 6.39
CA ASP A 99 9.18 -17.51 7.59
C ASP A 99 7.66 -17.65 7.47
N SER A 100 7.01 -16.84 6.62
CA SER A 100 5.59 -16.98 6.30
C SER A 100 5.23 -18.33 5.67
N LEU A 101 6.22 -19.10 5.20
CA LEU A 101 6.07 -20.47 4.74
C LEU A 101 5.32 -21.32 5.77
N PHE A 102 5.79 -21.36 7.01
CA PHE A 102 5.20 -22.22 8.05
C PHE A 102 3.75 -21.83 8.36
N ASN A 103 3.41 -20.55 8.24
CA ASN A 103 2.04 -20.09 8.38
C ASN A 103 1.14 -20.55 7.22
N SER A 104 1.70 -20.79 6.03
CA SER A 104 0.97 -21.29 4.86
C SER A 104 0.67 -22.79 4.92
N LEU A 105 1.49 -23.56 5.65
CA LEU A 105 1.34 -25.01 5.76
C LEU A 105 0.17 -25.43 6.66
N THR A 106 -0.36 -26.62 6.42
CA THR A 106 -1.38 -27.23 7.26
C THR A 106 -0.77 -27.83 8.53
N LYS A 107 -1.60 -28.07 9.56
CA LYS A 107 -1.14 -28.69 10.81
C LYS A 107 -0.48 -30.08 10.60
N PRO A 108 -1.04 -30.99 9.75
CA PRO A 108 -0.38 -32.26 9.46
C PRO A 108 0.97 -32.11 8.75
N GLU A 109 1.08 -31.17 7.80
CA GLU A 109 2.34 -30.88 7.10
C GLU A 109 3.42 -30.37 8.08
N LEU A 110 3.06 -29.49 9.02
CA LEU A 110 3.99 -29.01 10.05
C LEU A 110 4.46 -30.13 11.00
N LEU A 111 3.56 -31.06 11.37
CA LEU A 111 3.94 -32.23 12.16
C LEU A 111 4.92 -33.13 11.40
N SER A 112 4.66 -33.38 10.11
CA SER A 112 5.55 -34.15 9.24
C SER A 112 6.92 -33.50 9.08
N ILE A 113 6.98 -32.17 8.99
CA ILE A 113 8.24 -31.41 8.96
C ILE A 113 9.01 -31.61 10.26
N LEU A 114 8.35 -31.41 11.41
CA LEU A 114 8.97 -31.58 12.73
C LEU A 114 9.47 -33.01 12.96
N ASP A 115 8.70 -34.01 12.50
CA ASP A 115 9.13 -35.41 12.54
C ASP A 115 10.35 -35.66 11.65
N GLY A 116 10.38 -35.08 10.44
CA GLY A 116 11.50 -35.18 9.50
C GLY A 116 12.80 -34.56 10.02
N VAL A 117 12.70 -33.47 10.80
CA VAL A 117 13.86 -32.82 11.43
C VAL A 117 14.17 -33.34 12.85
N GLY A 118 13.42 -34.34 13.34
CA GLY A 118 13.64 -34.96 14.64
C GLY A 118 13.09 -34.19 15.85
N ALA A 119 12.37 -33.08 15.64
CA ALA A 119 11.80 -32.21 16.67
C ALA A 119 10.32 -32.52 16.98
N ARG A 120 9.99 -33.80 17.11
CA ARG A 120 8.62 -34.34 17.24
C ARG A 120 7.72 -33.52 18.17
N ALA A 121 6.47 -33.31 17.76
CA ALA A 121 5.46 -32.62 18.56
C ALA A 121 4.17 -33.45 18.70
N PRO A 122 3.46 -33.37 19.85
CA PRO A 122 2.16 -34.00 19.99
C PRO A 122 1.15 -33.51 18.95
N ALA A 123 0.30 -34.41 18.44
CA ALA A 123 -0.75 -34.03 17.48
C ALA A 123 -1.78 -33.04 18.05
N SER A 124 -1.88 -32.90 19.37
CA SER A 124 -2.74 -31.92 20.05
C SER A 124 -2.18 -30.48 19.99
N THR A 125 -0.89 -30.29 19.72
CA THR A 125 -0.21 -28.98 19.68
C THR A 125 -0.88 -28.03 18.68
N SER A 126 -1.03 -26.76 19.06
CA SER A 126 -1.69 -25.76 18.21
C SER A 126 -0.84 -25.45 16.97
N LYS A 127 -1.46 -25.05 15.85
CA LYS A 127 -0.72 -24.67 14.62
C LYS A 127 0.30 -23.56 14.89
N ALA A 128 -0.08 -22.54 15.67
CA ALA A 128 0.83 -21.44 16.03
C ALA A 128 2.06 -21.92 16.81
N SER A 129 1.88 -22.87 17.75
CA SER A 129 3.00 -23.46 18.48
C SER A 129 3.89 -24.32 17.58
N LEU A 130 3.33 -25.06 16.62
CA LEU A 130 4.11 -25.83 15.65
C LEU A 130 4.94 -24.93 14.73
N VAL A 131 4.37 -23.80 14.28
CA VAL A 131 5.10 -22.77 13.53
C VAL A 131 6.28 -22.25 14.36
N GLY A 132 6.03 -21.91 15.63
CA GLY A 132 7.08 -21.49 16.56
C GLY A 132 8.19 -22.53 16.69
N MET A 133 7.84 -23.81 16.85
CA MET A 133 8.83 -24.89 16.93
C MET A 133 9.67 -25.02 15.65
N CYS A 134 9.05 -24.90 14.47
CA CYS A 134 9.79 -24.95 13.19
C CYS A 134 10.77 -23.78 13.07
N LEU A 135 10.34 -22.57 13.46
CA LEU A 135 11.19 -21.36 13.44
C LEU A 135 12.35 -21.47 14.45
N THR A 136 12.08 -21.96 15.65
CA THR A 136 13.13 -22.21 16.67
C THR A 136 14.15 -23.21 16.14
N TRP A 137 13.69 -24.36 15.62
CA TRP A 137 14.59 -25.38 15.07
C TRP A 137 15.43 -24.81 13.92
N ARG A 138 14.82 -24.08 12.99
CA ARG A 138 15.51 -23.40 11.88
C ARG A 138 16.59 -22.45 12.38
N SER A 139 16.29 -21.65 13.40
CA SER A 139 17.25 -20.71 13.99
C SER A 139 18.42 -21.42 14.69
N GLU A 140 18.19 -22.57 15.31
CA GLU A 140 19.20 -23.36 16.02
C GLU A 140 20.07 -24.20 15.08
N ASN A 141 19.57 -24.54 13.89
CA ASN A 141 20.21 -25.46 12.94
C ASN A 141 20.46 -24.79 11.58
N ASN A 142 20.92 -23.54 11.59
CA ASN A 142 20.98 -22.68 10.41
C ASN A 142 21.92 -23.11 9.26
N ASN A 143 22.64 -24.22 9.41
CA ASN A 143 23.60 -24.75 8.43
C ASN A 143 23.19 -26.07 7.78
N ILE A 144 21.99 -26.59 8.07
CA ILE A 144 21.51 -27.89 7.58
C ILE A 144 20.19 -27.69 6.83
N GLU A 145 20.15 -28.02 5.54
CA GLU A 145 18.90 -28.11 4.78
C GLU A 145 18.34 -29.53 4.93
N PRO A 146 17.22 -29.72 5.65
CA PRO A 146 16.59 -31.03 5.77
C PRO A 146 15.88 -31.41 4.47
N GLU A 147 15.98 -32.68 4.09
CA GLU A 147 15.20 -33.27 3.00
C GLU A 147 13.77 -33.53 3.48
N LEU A 148 12.81 -32.81 2.90
CA LEU A 148 11.42 -32.79 3.37
C LEU A 148 10.44 -32.90 2.19
N ASP A 149 9.96 -34.11 1.91
CA ASP A 149 9.00 -34.42 0.82
C ASP A 149 7.74 -33.54 0.83
N VAL A 150 7.36 -33.01 1.99
CA VAL A 150 6.22 -32.09 2.13
C VAL A 150 6.44 -30.81 1.31
N LEU A 151 7.68 -30.32 1.22
CA LEU A 151 8.01 -29.08 0.52
C LEU A 151 7.99 -29.26 -1.01
N ASP A 152 8.27 -30.46 -1.51
CA ASP A 152 8.22 -30.79 -2.95
C ASP A 152 6.82 -30.66 -3.55
N GLN A 153 5.78 -30.61 -2.71
CA GLN A 153 4.40 -30.41 -3.16
C GLN A 153 4.11 -28.94 -3.49
N TYR A 154 5.03 -28.05 -3.16
CA TYR A 154 4.85 -26.61 -3.28
C TYR A 154 5.81 -26.00 -4.30
N VAL A 155 5.48 -24.77 -4.67
CA VAL A 155 6.36 -23.87 -5.41
C VAL A 155 6.25 -22.48 -4.78
N GLU A 156 7.37 -21.78 -4.75
CA GLU A 156 7.46 -20.41 -4.30
C GLU A 156 7.48 -19.46 -5.50
N ARG A 157 6.66 -18.41 -5.44
CA ARG A 157 6.77 -17.30 -6.38
C ARG A 157 8.11 -16.58 -6.20
N SER A 158 8.89 -16.49 -7.28
CA SER A 158 10.18 -15.82 -7.28
C SER A 158 10.07 -14.32 -7.60
N GLN A 159 11.06 -13.55 -7.17
CA GLN A 159 11.25 -12.13 -7.51
C GLN A 159 10.01 -11.27 -7.25
N GLN A 160 9.35 -11.48 -6.11
CA GLN A 160 8.09 -10.82 -5.77
C GLN A 160 8.20 -9.29 -5.78
N ASP A 161 9.31 -8.73 -5.32
CA ASP A 161 9.53 -7.29 -5.29
C ASP A 161 9.62 -6.69 -6.70
N VAL A 162 10.23 -7.42 -7.64
CA VAL A 162 10.26 -7.02 -9.06
C VAL A 162 8.86 -7.02 -9.65
N VAL A 163 8.07 -8.08 -9.41
CA VAL A 163 6.69 -8.16 -9.87
C VAL A 163 5.82 -7.06 -9.26
N ASP A 164 5.96 -6.81 -7.96
CA ASP A 164 5.25 -5.75 -7.26
C ASP A 164 5.63 -4.37 -7.84
N TYR A 165 6.90 -4.14 -8.17
CA TYR A 165 7.38 -2.90 -8.79
C TYR A 165 6.83 -2.70 -10.21
N LEU A 166 6.89 -3.72 -11.07
CA LEU A 166 6.34 -3.66 -12.43
C LEU A 166 4.84 -3.33 -12.40
N LEU A 167 4.08 -4.01 -11.54
CA LEU A 167 2.65 -3.75 -11.41
C LEU A 167 2.37 -2.39 -10.74
N PHE A 168 3.23 -1.93 -9.84
CA PHE A 168 3.14 -0.59 -9.27
C PHE A 168 3.32 0.50 -10.33
N LEU A 169 4.28 0.37 -11.25
CA LEU A 169 4.44 1.32 -12.36
C LEU A 169 3.20 1.40 -13.25
N PHE A 170 2.49 0.28 -13.43
CA PHE A 170 1.26 0.22 -14.21
C PHE A 170 0.03 0.77 -13.45
N PHE A 171 -0.23 0.25 -12.24
CA PHE A 171 -1.45 0.58 -11.48
C PHE A 171 -1.33 1.84 -10.62
N GLY A 172 -0.10 2.17 -10.23
CA GLY A 172 0.20 3.24 -9.30
C GLY A 172 -0.05 2.96 -7.83
N ASP A 173 -0.40 1.72 -7.48
CA ASP A 173 -0.49 1.25 -6.11
C ASP A 173 -0.27 -0.27 -6.06
N LEU A 174 -0.14 -0.81 -4.85
CA LEU A 174 0.11 -2.25 -4.64
C LEU A 174 -1.18 -3.07 -4.47
N ARG A 175 -2.37 -2.50 -4.67
CA ARG A 175 -3.65 -3.09 -4.23
C ARG A 175 -4.46 -3.67 -5.39
N ASN A 176 -5.12 -4.81 -5.15
CA ASN A 176 -6.17 -5.39 -6.00
C ASN A 176 -5.85 -5.46 -7.51
N ARG A 177 -4.58 -5.74 -7.85
CA ARG A 177 -3.98 -5.51 -9.17
C ARG A 177 -4.71 -6.22 -10.32
N PHE A 178 -4.62 -7.54 -10.41
CA PHE A 178 -5.31 -8.31 -11.47
C PHE A 178 -6.84 -8.33 -11.35
N GLN A 179 -7.37 -8.17 -10.13
CA GLN A 179 -8.81 -8.08 -9.93
C GLN A 179 -9.40 -6.83 -10.61
N ARG A 180 -8.65 -5.71 -10.68
CA ARG A 180 -9.09 -4.48 -11.35
C ARG A 180 -9.30 -4.66 -12.85
N PHE A 181 -8.44 -5.44 -13.52
CA PHE A 181 -8.64 -5.78 -14.93
C PHE A 181 -9.90 -6.62 -15.14
N SER A 182 -10.11 -7.65 -14.32
CA SER A 182 -11.31 -8.48 -14.43
C SER A 182 -12.58 -7.65 -14.17
N MET A 183 -12.58 -6.74 -13.20
CA MET A 183 -13.71 -5.85 -12.92
C MET A 183 -13.94 -4.81 -14.02
N ARG A 184 -12.88 -4.33 -14.69
CA ARG A 184 -12.99 -3.48 -15.89
C ARG A 184 -13.71 -4.23 -17.01
N ASP A 185 -13.23 -5.42 -17.35
CA ASP A 185 -13.71 -6.18 -18.49
C ASP A 185 -15.13 -6.73 -18.26
N LEU A 186 -15.52 -6.95 -17.01
CA LEU A 186 -16.90 -7.26 -16.61
C LEU A 186 -17.84 -6.03 -16.58
N GLY A 187 -17.33 -4.83 -16.87
CA GLY A 187 -18.10 -3.59 -16.86
C GLY A 187 -18.48 -3.07 -15.46
N VAL A 188 -17.92 -3.65 -14.39
CA VAL A 188 -18.16 -3.25 -12.99
C VAL A 188 -17.36 -2.01 -12.61
N LEU A 189 -16.17 -1.83 -13.21
CA LEU A 189 -15.38 -0.60 -13.10
C LEU A 189 -15.50 0.22 -14.37
N SER A 190 -16.11 1.41 -14.25
CA SER A 190 -16.11 2.41 -15.32
C SER A 190 -14.69 2.95 -15.53
N THR A 191 -14.01 2.46 -16.56
CA THR A 191 -12.81 3.11 -17.11
C THR A 191 -13.27 4.31 -17.94
N LYS A 192 -13.64 5.42 -17.28
CA LYS A 192 -13.86 6.68 -18.03
C LYS A 192 -12.61 6.92 -18.88
N ASN A 193 -12.81 7.23 -20.16
CA ASN A 193 -11.82 7.35 -21.25
C ASN A 193 -10.52 8.13 -20.95
N LYS A 194 -10.38 8.78 -19.78
CA LYS A 194 -9.13 9.36 -19.26
C LYS A 194 -8.01 8.33 -19.04
N ALA A 195 -8.33 7.04 -18.87
CA ALA A 195 -7.32 5.99 -18.68
C ALA A 195 -6.51 5.70 -19.96
N LYS A 196 -7.09 5.85 -21.16
CA LYS A 196 -6.39 5.62 -22.43
C LYS A 196 -5.34 6.68 -22.76
N ASP A 197 -5.55 7.92 -22.29
CA ASP A 197 -4.58 9.01 -22.46
C ASP A 197 -3.53 9.00 -21.33
N ALA A 198 -3.92 8.64 -20.10
CA ALA A 198 -2.99 8.48 -18.98
C ALA A 198 -2.08 7.24 -19.11
N GLN A 199 -2.49 6.21 -19.85
CA GLN A 199 -1.66 5.05 -20.20
C GLN A 199 -0.67 5.32 -21.34
N GLN A 200 -0.57 6.54 -21.86
CA GLN A 200 0.40 6.87 -22.92
C GLN A 200 1.67 7.55 -22.40
N VAL A 201 1.72 7.91 -21.11
CA VAL A 201 2.86 8.60 -20.50
C VAL A 201 3.18 7.98 -19.15
N ALA A 202 4.46 7.80 -18.87
CA ALA A 202 4.91 7.34 -17.56
C ALA A 202 4.47 8.30 -16.46
N ARG A 203 4.00 7.74 -15.34
CA ARG A 203 3.63 8.52 -14.15
C ARG A 203 4.81 9.27 -13.53
N PHE A 204 5.99 8.66 -13.59
CA PHE A 204 7.20 9.15 -12.95
C PHE A 204 8.21 9.61 -13.99
N ILE A 205 8.99 10.62 -13.64
CA ILE A 205 9.98 11.22 -14.53
C ILE A 205 11.31 10.46 -14.45
N SER A 206 11.67 9.96 -13.25
CA SER A 206 12.94 9.27 -13.03
C SER A 206 12.78 7.96 -12.26
N LEU A 207 13.76 7.06 -12.44
CA LEU A 207 13.86 5.81 -11.68
C LEU A 207 13.89 6.06 -10.17
N ASP A 208 14.64 7.07 -9.72
CA ASP A 208 14.75 7.44 -8.30
C ASP A 208 13.39 7.83 -7.71
N GLU A 209 12.60 8.63 -8.45
CA GLU A 209 11.25 9.02 -8.04
C GLU A 209 10.33 7.81 -7.93
N ALA A 210 10.31 6.96 -8.97
CA ALA A 210 9.48 5.76 -9.00
C ALA A 210 9.83 4.77 -7.88
N ARG A 211 11.13 4.58 -7.60
CA ARG A 211 11.59 3.71 -6.51
C ARG A 211 11.23 4.27 -5.14
N HIS A 212 11.41 5.57 -4.93
CA HIS A 212 11.04 6.20 -3.66
C HIS A 212 9.54 6.05 -3.38
N GLU A 213 8.70 6.27 -4.38
CA GLU A 213 7.25 6.12 -4.23
C GLU A 213 6.86 4.65 -3.99
N PHE A 214 7.49 3.71 -4.70
CA PHE A 214 7.28 2.29 -4.47
C PHE A 214 7.67 1.85 -3.05
N GLU A 215 8.80 2.31 -2.53
CA GLU A 215 9.24 2.03 -1.16
C GLU A 215 8.26 2.63 -0.14
N CYS A 216 7.74 3.85 -0.37
CA CYS A 216 6.69 4.42 0.47
C CYS A 216 5.43 3.54 0.51
N HIS A 217 4.96 3.07 -0.65
CA HIS A 217 3.81 2.17 -0.75
C HIS A 217 4.04 0.81 -0.08
N THR A 218 5.26 0.29 -0.18
CA THR A 218 5.68 -0.96 0.45
C THR A 218 5.62 -0.83 1.96
N HIS A 219 6.23 0.21 2.52
CA HIS A 219 6.17 0.47 3.95
C HIS A 219 4.76 0.75 4.48
N LEU A 220 3.91 1.44 3.70
CA LEU A 220 2.50 1.62 4.06
C LEU A 220 1.75 0.29 4.14
N ARG A 221 2.02 -0.64 3.22
CA ARG A 221 1.48 -2.01 3.25
C ARG A 221 1.98 -2.74 4.50
N ASP A 222 3.28 -2.67 4.79
CA ASP A 222 3.88 -3.40 5.91
C ASP A 222 3.35 -2.90 7.27
N ILE A 223 3.16 -1.57 7.42
CA ILE A 223 2.48 -0.98 8.59
C ILE A 223 1.06 -1.54 8.74
N SER A 224 0.30 -1.63 7.63
CA SER A 224 -1.07 -2.17 7.70
C SER A 224 -1.14 -3.65 8.08
N GLN A 225 -0.04 -4.39 7.89
CA GLN A 225 0.09 -5.80 8.22
C GLN A 225 0.73 -6.03 9.60
N GLY A 226 1.08 -4.97 10.34
CA GLY A 226 1.73 -5.06 11.64
C GLY A 226 3.22 -5.44 11.58
N SER A 227 3.82 -5.42 10.39
CA SER A 227 5.24 -5.69 10.18
C SER A 227 5.99 -4.37 10.10
N VAL A 228 6.34 -3.78 11.25
CA VAL A 228 6.97 -2.45 11.29
C VAL A 228 8.40 -2.55 11.80
N ARG A 229 9.35 -2.13 10.96
CA ARG A 229 10.76 -1.96 11.33
C ARG A 229 11.08 -0.49 11.52
N TYR A 230 10.65 0.08 12.65
CA TYR A 230 10.73 1.52 12.95
C TYR A 230 12.11 2.13 12.62
N LYS A 231 13.20 1.50 13.07
CA LYS A 231 14.56 2.02 12.87
C LYS A 231 14.95 2.10 11.39
N GLU A 232 14.56 1.12 10.59
CA GLU A 232 14.83 1.09 9.14
C GLU A 232 13.99 2.15 8.43
N LEU A 233 12.71 2.22 8.79
CA LEU A 233 11.78 3.17 8.21
C LEU A 233 12.14 4.62 8.54
N LEU A 234 12.60 4.89 9.74
CA LEU A 234 13.07 6.23 10.13
C LEU A 234 14.30 6.65 9.32
N LYS A 235 15.26 5.74 9.10
CA LYS A 235 16.43 5.99 8.25
C LYS A 235 16.02 6.30 6.81
N PHE A 236 15.10 5.51 6.26
CA PHE A 236 14.51 5.77 4.94
C PHE A 236 13.85 7.15 4.89
N LEU A 237 13.03 7.48 5.88
CA LEU A 237 12.35 8.78 5.93
C LEU A 237 13.32 9.96 6.10
N LYS A 238 14.41 9.80 6.86
CA LYS A 238 15.44 10.85 7.02
C LYS A 238 16.33 11.02 5.80
N GLY A 239 16.30 10.07 4.87
CA GLY A 239 17.08 10.13 3.63
C GLY A 239 18.52 9.62 3.78
N ASP A 240 18.84 8.91 4.86
CA ASP A 240 20.18 8.35 5.10
C ASP A 240 20.61 7.34 4.02
N SER A 241 19.67 6.85 3.21
CA SER A 241 19.86 5.81 2.21
C SER A 241 20.01 6.29 0.76
N MET A 242 19.91 7.59 0.43
CA MET A 242 19.88 8.03 -0.98
C MET A 242 20.89 9.15 -1.34
N PRO A 243 21.74 8.97 -2.38
CA PRO A 243 22.83 9.89 -2.71
C PRO A 243 22.41 11.16 -3.47
N SER A 244 21.14 11.35 -3.86
CA SER A 244 20.64 12.53 -4.62
C SER A 244 19.50 13.28 -3.92
N PHE A 245 19.61 13.48 -2.60
CA PHE A 245 18.59 14.07 -1.71
C PHE A 245 18.06 15.47 -2.11
N GLN A 246 18.78 16.23 -2.94
CA GLN A 246 18.33 17.55 -3.41
C GLN A 246 17.16 17.48 -4.41
N SER A 247 16.91 16.32 -5.03
CA SER A 247 15.76 16.11 -5.92
C SER A 247 14.51 15.65 -5.14
N VAL A 248 14.66 14.77 -4.15
CA VAL A 248 13.56 14.14 -3.40
C VAL A 248 12.77 15.14 -2.53
N ARG A 249 13.41 16.18 -1.96
CA ARG A 249 12.65 17.24 -1.24
C ARG A 249 11.72 18.06 -2.14
N LYS A 250 11.94 18.07 -3.46
CA LYS A 250 11.00 18.67 -4.42
C LYS A 250 9.81 17.75 -4.73
N PHE A 251 9.91 16.46 -4.38
CA PHE A 251 8.85 15.48 -4.49
C PHE A 251 8.28 15.17 -3.09
N SER A 252 7.60 16.14 -2.47
CA SER A 252 6.66 15.83 -1.39
C SER A 252 5.52 15.04 -2.03
N SER A 253 5.61 13.71 -2.00
CA SER A 253 4.53 12.84 -2.46
C SER A 253 3.54 12.63 -1.32
N ALA A 254 2.25 12.60 -1.67
CA ALA A 254 1.18 12.32 -0.72
C ALA A 254 1.37 10.97 0.01
N SER A 255 2.03 10.00 -0.62
CA SER A 255 2.33 8.69 -0.03
C SER A 255 3.39 8.79 1.07
N ARG A 256 4.43 9.60 0.87
CA ARG A 256 5.44 9.87 1.89
C ARG A 256 4.83 10.54 3.12
N ASP A 257 4.01 11.56 2.93
CA ASP A 257 3.37 12.25 4.05
C ASP A 257 2.39 11.33 4.79
N ARG A 258 1.65 10.50 4.06
CA ARG A 258 0.80 9.45 4.64
C ARG A 258 1.61 8.44 5.44
N LEU A 259 2.81 8.08 4.97
CA LEU A 259 3.72 7.18 5.66
C LEU A 259 4.22 7.81 6.97
N VAL A 260 4.62 9.08 6.95
CA VAL A 260 4.99 9.86 8.16
C VAL A 260 3.83 9.88 9.16
N LEU A 261 2.62 10.20 8.70
CA LEU A 261 1.42 10.20 9.54
C LEU A 261 1.20 8.84 10.21
N LYS A 262 1.16 7.77 9.41
CA LYS A 262 0.88 6.41 9.86
C LYS A 262 1.95 5.87 10.81
N LEU A 263 3.22 6.19 10.55
CA LEU A 263 4.30 5.77 11.43
C LEU A 263 4.21 6.45 12.80
N GLY A 264 3.98 7.76 12.85
CA GLY A 264 3.81 8.44 14.14
C GLY A 264 2.56 7.98 14.89
N GLU A 265 1.46 7.64 14.19
CA GLU A 265 0.27 7.04 14.82
C GLU A 265 0.58 5.69 15.50
N GLN A 266 1.40 4.86 14.88
CA GLN A 266 1.83 3.58 15.47
C GLN A 266 2.69 3.80 16.72
N LEU A 267 3.57 4.80 16.70
CA LEU A 267 4.47 5.10 17.80
C LEU A 267 3.77 5.78 18.98
N LEU A 268 2.68 6.50 18.73
CA LEU A 268 2.04 7.38 19.71
C LEU A 268 1.71 6.68 21.04
N ALA A 269 1.25 5.43 20.98
CA ALA A 269 0.82 4.70 22.17
C ALA A 269 1.98 4.33 23.11
N GLU A 270 3.16 4.06 22.57
CA GLU A 270 4.31 3.53 23.33
C GLU A 270 5.45 4.54 23.47
N GLN A 271 5.65 5.40 22.47
CA GLN A 271 6.77 6.32 22.35
C GLN A 271 6.30 7.69 21.80
N PRO A 272 5.59 8.51 22.61
CA PRO A 272 5.06 9.82 22.17
C PRO A 272 6.13 10.76 21.61
N GLN A 273 7.33 10.78 22.19
CA GLN A 273 8.43 11.61 21.70
C GLN A 273 8.90 11.16 20.31
N ALA A 274 9.01 9.85 20.07
CA ALA A 274 9.37 9.31 18.76
C ALA A 274 8.30 9.64 17.70
N ALA A 275 7.02 9.66 18.08
CA ALA A 275 5.95 10.10 17.20
C ALA A 275 6.11 11.57 16.78
N ILE A 276 6.48 12.45 17.71
CA ILE A 276 6.79 13.86 17.41
C ILE A 276 7.97 13.95 16.44
N ASP A 277 9.07 13.27 16.72
CA ASP A 277 10.29 13.29 15.89
C ASP A 277 10.01 12.82 14.46
N VAL A 278 9.14 11.82 14.28
CA VAL A 278 8.69 11.35 12.96
C VAL A 278 7.81 12.41 12.28
N TRP A 279 6.82 12.94 12.98
CA TRP A 279 5.90 13.92 12.40
C TRP A 279 6.56 15.25 12.05
N GLN A 280 7.74 15.57 12.61
CA GLN A 280 8.54 16.71 12.17
C GLN A 280 9.04 16.59 10.72
N LEU A 281 9.00 15.39 10.12
CA LEU A 281 9.45 15.14 8.75
C LEU A 281 8.42 15.52 7.67
N SER A 282 7.22 15.98 8.05
CA SER A 282 6.16 16.39 7.13
C SER A 282 5.44 17.64 7.64
N GLU A 283 5.00 18.47 6.70
CA GLU A 283 4.27 19.71 6.95
C GLU A 283 2.82 19.65 6.48
N GLN A 284 2.34 18.45 6.09
CA GLN A 284 0.92 18.24 5.80
C GLN A 284 0.05 18.63 6.99
N ALA A 285 -1.11 19.21 6.71
CA ALA A 285 -2.01 19.75 7.73
C ALA A 285 -2.32 18.73 8.84
N ASP A 286 -2.70 17.50 8.48
CA ASP A 286 -3.06 16.46 9.44
C ASP A 286 -1.88 16.05 10.35
N VAL A 287 -0.66 16.02 9.80
CA VAL A 287 0.56 15.65 10.54
C VAL A 287 0.96 16.78 11.47
N LEU A 288 0.98 18.01 10.93
CA LEU A 288 1.30 19.23 11.66
C LEU A 288 0.35 19.42 12.84
N GLU A 289 -0.95 19.27 12.60
CA GLU A 289 -1.99 19.38 13.62
C GLU A 289 -1.79 18.36 14.74
N LYS A 290 -1.61 17.08 14.40
CA LYS A 290 -1.37 16.04 15.41
C LYS A 290 -0.13 16.32 16.24
N ARG A 291 0.97 16.71 15.60
CA ARG A 291 2.24 16.99 16.27
C ARG A 291 2.12 18.15 17.25
N LEU A 292 1.62 19.30 16.80
CA LEU A 292 1.52 20.50 17.64
C LEU A 292 0.53 20.32 18.79
N ARG A 293 -0.57 19.58 18.57
CA ARG A 293 -1.49 19.21 19.65
C ARG A 293 -0.82 18.33 20.69
N LEU A 294 -0.04 17.33 20.27
CA LEU A 294 0.66 16.43 21.18
C LEU A 294 1.75 17.16 21.98
N GLN A 295 2.60 17.96 21.32
CA GLN A 295 3.62 18.78 22.00
C GLN A 295 3.00 19.71 23.04
N TYR A 296 1.88 20.35 22.70
CA TYR A 296 1.15 21.19 23.65
C TYR A 296 0.62 20.38 24.85
N GLN A 297 0.07 19.19 24.60
CA GLN A 297 -0.41 18.28 25.65
C GLN A 297 0.73 17.78 26.55
N MET A 298 1.93 17.63 26.01
CA MET A 298 3.14 17.20 26.75
C MET A 298 3.75 18.33 27.61
N GLY A 299 3.26 19.56 27.48
CA GLY A 299 3.69 20.70 28.29
C GLY A 299 4.67 21.65 27.60
N ASP A 300 5.04 21.39 26.35
CA ASP A 300 5.97 22.21 25.54
C ASP A 300 5.31 23.50 25.01
N THR A 301 4.53 24.15 25.84
CA THR A 301 3.62 25.27 25.47
C THR A 301 4.34 26.46 24.85
N GLU A 302 5.48 26.88 25.42
CA GLU A 302 6.28 27.99 24.88
C GLU A 302 6.94 27.64 23.54
N GLN A 303 7.44 26.40 23.38
CA GLN A 303 8.01 25.97 22.10
C GLN A 303 6.96 25.90 21.01
N VAL A 304 5.78 25.35 21.33
CA VAL A 304 4.64 25.31 20.39
C VAL A 304 4.21 26.72 20.00
N LYS A 305 4.22 27.68 20.93
CA LYS A 305 3.89 29.07 20.62
C LYS A 305 4.87 29.68 19.61
N LEU A 306 6.17 29.58 19.89
CA LEU A 306 7.22 30.08 19.01
C LEU A 306 7.15 29.43 17.62
N GLU A 307 6.89 28.13 17.56
CA GLU A 307 6.75 27.41 16.30
C GLU A 307 5.52 27.85 15.51
N LEU A 308 4.38 28.08 16.16
CA LEU A 308 3.18 28.61 15.51
C LEU A 308 3.42 30.01 14.94
N GLU A 309 4.10 30.89 15.66
CA GLU A 309 4.45 32.24 15.20
C GLU A 309 5.34 32.16 13.94
N LEU A 310 6.37 31.31 13.96
CA LEU A 310 7.23 31.07 12.79
C LEU A 310 6.46 30.51 11.59
N LEU A 311 5.53 29.58 11.83
CA LEU A 311 4.70 28.99 10.75
C LEU A 311 3.73 30.02 10.15
N GLN A 312 3.22 30.97 10.94
CA GLN A 312 2.39 32.07 10.45
C GLN A 312 3.17 33.01 9.53
N GLU A 313 4.38 33.40 9.94
CA GLU A 313 5.27 34.22 9.11
C GLU A 313 5.58 33.52 7.79
N ARG A 314 5.96 32.24 7.85
CA ARG A 314 6.26 31.45 6.65
C ARG A 314 5.05 31.28 5.74
N ALA A 315 3.85 31.08 6.28
CA ALA A 315 2.63 31.01 5.48
C ALA A 315 2.38 32.31 4.70
N GLN A 316 2.69 33.48 5.27
CA GLN A 316 2.57 34.76 4.59
C GLN A 316 3.63 34.95 3.49
N GLU A 317 4.87 34.50 3.71
CA GLU A 317 5.97 34.69 2.78
C GLU A 317 5.99 33.68 1.62
N GLN A 318 5.74 32.40 1.93
CA GLN A 318 5.95 31.27 1.02
C GLN A 318 4.65 30.55 0.63
N GLY A 319 3.55 30.85 1.33
CA GLY A 319 2.27 30.15 1.19
C GLY A 319 2.28 28.80 1.90
N MET A 320 1.12 28.38 2.42
CA MET A 320 0.89 27.03 2.94
C MET A 320 -0.43 26.47 2.43
N SER A 321 -0.73 25.21 2.76
CA SER A 321 -2.07 24.69 2.49
C SER A 321 -3.10 25.45 3.32
N ALA A 322 -4.27 25.76 2.74
CA ALA A 322 -5.34 26.43 3.46
C ALA A 322 -5.74 25.71 4.76
N ALA A 323 -5.71 24.36 4.76
CA ALA A 323 -5.96 23.56 5.94
C ALA A 323 -4.92 23.82 7.05
N SER A 324 -3.63 23.87 6.70
CA SER A 324 -2.56 24.19 7.65
C SER A 324 -2.72 25.61 8.19
N GLU A 325 -2.98 26.60 7.33
CA GLU A 325 -3.15 28.00 7.75
C GLU A 325 -4.32 28.17 8.72
N ILE A 326 -5.47 27.58 8.39
CA ILE A 326 -6.66 27.60 9.24
C ILE A 326 -6.35 26.96 10.59
N PHE A 327 -5.70 25.79 10.61
CA PHE A 327 -5.32 25.12 11.84
C PHE A 327 -4.37 25.99 12.70
N ILE A 328 -3.30 26.52 12.10
CA ILE A 328 -2.29 27.33 12.80
C ILE A 328 -2.95 28.55 13.44
N ALA A 329 -3.76 29.29 12.68
CA ALA A 329 -4.46 30.47 13.17
C ALA A 329 -5.47 30.13 14.27
N ASP A 330 -6.27 29.08 14.08
CA ASP A 330 -7.27 28.64 15.05
C ASP A 330 -6.63 28.18 16.36
N PHE A 331 -5.59 27.34 16.26
CA PHE A 331 -4.93 26.76 17.40
C PHE A 331 -4.18 27.82 18.21
N TYR A 332 -3.47 28.74 17.53
CA TYR A 332 -2.80 29.87 18.19
C TYR A 332 -3.81 30.75 18.94
N ALA A 333 -4.89 31.18 18.27
CA ALA A 333 -5.90 32.02 18.87
C ALA A 333 -6.51 31.37 20.12
N ARG A 334 -6.84 30.08 20.04
CA ARG A 334 -7.51 29.37 21.14
C ARG A 334 -6.61 29.06 22.33
N LYS A 335 -5.31 28.87 22.09
CA LYS A 335 -4.35 28.50 23.14
C LYS A 335 -3.64 29.69 23.77
N PHE A 336 -3.43 30.78 23.03
CA PHE A 336 -2.56 31.89 23.47
C PHE A 336 -3.23 33.27 23.49
N THR A 337 -4.43 33.43 22.93
CA THR A 337 -5.14 34.74 22.91
C THR A 337 -6.43 34.78 23.72
N GLY A 338 -6.84 33.64 24.32
CA GLY A 338 -8.08 33.53 25.08
C GLY A 338 -9.35 33.34 24.24
N LYS A 339 -9.22 33.22 22.91
CA LYS A 339 -10.35 32.91 22.01
C LYS A 339 -10.94 31.54 22.36
N ARG A 340 -12.28 31.45 22.44
CA ARG A 340 -12.96 30.19 22.82
C ARG A 340 -13.48 29.37 21.63
N THR A 341 -13.90 30.05 20.58
CA THR A 341 -14.54 29.46 19.40
C THR A 341 -13.53 29.26 18.27
N SER A 342 -13.82 28.29 17.38
CA SER A 342 -13.01 28.11 16.20
C SER A 342 -13.39 29.08 15.08
N ILE A 343 -12.51 29.26 14.09
CA ILE A 343 -12.79 30.02 12.87
C ILE A 343 -14.09 29.52 12.21
N TYR A 344 -14.25 28.20 12.04
CA TYR A 344 -15.49 27.64 11.46
C TYR A 344 -16.72 27.91 12.33
N THR A 345 -16.61 27.82 13.66
CA THR A 345 -17.73 28.19 14.55
C THR A 345 -18.12 29.66 14.38
N ASP A 346 -17.14 30.55 14.28
CA ASP A 346 -17.41 31.98 14.08
C ASP A 346 -18.01 32.24 12.70
N MET A 347 -17.52 31.57 11.65
CA MET A 347 -18.10 31.65 10.30
C MET A 347 -19.57 31.22 10.31
N LEU A 348 -19.91 30.12 10.99
CA LEU A 348 -21.29 29.65 11.11
C LEU A 348 -22.17 30.60 11.93
N ARG A 349 -21.64 31.19 13.02
CA ARG A 349 -22.39 32.14 13.86
C ARG A 349 -22.63 33.48 13.18
N ASN A 350 -21.68 33.92 12.37
CA ASN A 350 -21.73 35.18 11.65
C ASN A 350 -22.28 35.01 10.22
N ALA A 351 -22.80 33.82 9.88
CA ALA A 351 -23.44 33.59 8.60
C ALA A 351 -24.59 34.58 8.42
N ALA A 352 -24.60 35.29 7.30
CA ALA A 352 -25.61 36.33 7.02
C ALA A 352 -27.03 35.76 6.97
N GLU A 353 -27.16 34.49 6.57
CA GLU A 353 -28.41 33.78 6.45
C GLU A 353 -28.33 32.45 7.20
N SER A 354 -29.40 32.13 7.91
CA SER A 354 -29.60 30.83 8.56
C SER A 354 -30.91 30.25 8.06
N ILE A 355 -30.90 28.97 7.72
CA ILE A 355 -32.10 28.23 7.32
C ILE A 355 -32.55 27.35 8.48
N GLY A 356 -33.84 27.43 8.79
CA GLY A 356 -34.47 26.53 9.76
C GLY A 356 -34.69 25.17 9.12
N VAL A 357 -34.08 24.14 9.69
CA VAL A 357 -34.27 22.75 9.28
C VAL A 357 -35.11 22.03 10.34
N ASP A 358 -36.01 21.16 9.89
CA ASP A 358 -36.85 20.35 10.78
C ASP A 358 -36.00 19.42 11.67
N GLU A 359 -36.41 19.23 12.92
CA GLU A 359 -35.72 18.37 13.89
C GLU A 359 -35.62 16.92 13.42
N LEU A 360 -36.53 16.48 12.53
CA LEU A 360 -36.46 15.19 11.85
C LEU A 360 -35.12 14.94 11.12
N TYR A 361 -34.37 16.00 10.79
CA TYR A 361 -33.08 15.93 10.10
C TYR A 361 -31.86 16.18 11.00
N LEU A 362 -31.98 16.08 12.33
CA LEU A 362 -30.90 16.39 13.29
C LEU A 362 -29.56 15.70 12.96
N ASN A 363 -29.59 14.46 12.43
CA ASN A 363 -28.41 13.69 12.04
C ASN A 363 -28.21 13.59 10.52
N SER A 364 -28.89 14.43 9.75
CA SER A 364 -28.83 14.46 8.28
C SER A 364 -29.08 15.88 7.79
N SER A 365 -28.23 16.79 8.23
CA SER A 365 -28.34 18.22 7.95
C SER A 365 -28.48 18.51 6.45
N GLU A 366 -27.74 17.79 5.62
CA GLU A 366 -27.70 17.88 4.17
C GLU A 366 -29.06 17.55 3.54
N GLN A 367 -29.74 16.51 4.04
CA GLN A 367 -31.09 16.15 3.61
C GLN A 367 -32.11 17.20 4.03
N GLY A 368 -31.94 17.77 5.22
CA GLY A 368 -32.77 18.84 5.71
C GLY A 368 -32.64 20.12 4.87
N VAL A 369 -31.42 20.46 4.44
CA VAL A 369 -31.18 21.57 3.51
C VAL A 369 -31.81 21.31 2.14
N ILE A 370 -31.66 20.08 1.59
CA ILE A 370 -32.33 19.71 0.33
C ILE A 370 -33.85 19.89 0.45
N ALA A 371 -34.46 19.36 1.52
CA ALA A 371 -35.90 19.44 1.75
C ALA A 371 -36.36 20.90 1.88
N TYR A 372 -35.59 21.76 2.55
CA TYR A 372 -35.88 23.20 2.64
C TYR A 372 -35.95 23.85 1.25
N TYR A 373 -34.92 23.65 0.42
CA TYR A 373 -34.86 24.25 -0.93
C TYR A 373 -35.95 23.71 -1.86
N GLN A 374 -36.27 22.41 -1.76
CA GLN A 374 -37.39 21.81 -2.50
C GLN A 374 -38.74 22.41 -2.11
N ARG A 375 -38.97 22.74 -0.83
CA ARG A 375 -40.20 23.40 -0.36
C ARG A 375 -40.40 24.79 -0.94
N ILE A 376 -39.32 25.53 -1.20
CA ILE A 376 -39.38 26.86 -1.82
C ILE A 376 -39.34 26.80 -3.35
N GLY A 377 -39.49 25.62 -3.95
CA GLY A 377 -39.59 25.41 -5.39
C GLY A 377 -38.25 25.33 -6.13
N ALA A 378 -37.13 25.23 -5.41
CA ALA A 378 -35.81 25.04 -6.01
C ALA A 378 -35.46 23.56 -6.18
N HIS A 379 -34.68 23.25 -7.20
CA HIS A 379 -34.06 21.93 -7.36
C HIS A 379 -32.79 21.86 -6.52
N ALA A 380 -32.66 20.85 -5.65
CA ALA A 380 -31.51 20.68 -4.77
C ALA A 380 -31.07 19.21 -4.76
N GLU A 381 -29.75 18.99 -4.89
CA GLU A 381 -29.11 17.68 -4.85
C GLU A 381 -27.84 17.73 -4.01
N PHE A 382 -27.56 16.65 -3.29
CA PHE A 382 -26.32 16.52 -2.52
C PHE A 382 -25.28 15.77 -3.35
N VAL A 383 -24.28 16.51 -3.81
CA VAL A 383 -23.29 16.02 -4.78
C VAL A 383 -21.85 16.04 -4.24
N GLU A 384 -21.62 16.63 -3.05
CA GLU A 384 -20.30 16.84 -2.44
C GLU A 384 -19.25 17.28 -3.48
N ASN A 385 -18.19 16.49 -3.64
CA ASN A 385 -17.07 16.74 -4.53
C ASN A 385 -17.24 16.09 -5.92
N LYS A 386 -18.43 15.58 -6.27
CA LYS A 386 -18.62 14.73 -7.48
C LYS A 386 -18.96 15.50 -8.76
N VAL A 387 -19.39 16.75 -8.67
CA VAL A 387 -19.93 17.53 -9.80
C VAL A 387 -19.03 18.69 -10.24
N TRP A 388 -17.93 18.94 -9.53
CA TRP A 388 -16.98 20.02 -9.86
C TRP A 388 -16.11 19.70 -11.07
#